data_AF-A0A9D8A5H3-F1
#
_entry.id   AF-A0A9D8A5H3-F1
#
_cell.length_a   1.000
_cell.length_b   1.000
_cell.length_c   1.000
_cell.angle_alpha   90.00
_cell.angle_beta   90.00
_cell.angle_gamma   90.00
#
_symmetry.space_group_name_H-M   'P 1'
#
loop_
_entity.id
_entity.type
_entity.pdbx_description
1 polymer ?
#
loop_
_entity_poly.entity_id
_entity_poly.type
_entity_poly.pdbx_seq_one_letter_code
_entity_poly.pdbx_strand_id
1 'polypeptide(L)'
;MRLIIVLFTSLLSLSALSHNSEVSQSSDEDYKVGRYSSASTQPTIAQMDLLAVIVEIKFPHSIDTVGSALEIMLINSGFRLADQSAVDPDLSILLNSPLPKIHRTLGPISLEAALKTLSGKSWDLIIDPVHRLISFDLIKNYQLSFEREEAIHE
;
A
#
# COMPACT_ATOMS: atom_id res chain seq x y z
N MET A 1 -67.61 12.35 37.57
CA MET A 1 -66.98 13.52 36.91
C MET A 1 -66.34 13.03 35.62
N ARG A 2 -66.72 13.65 34.49
CA ARG A 2 -66.26 13.47 33.10
C ARG A 2 -66.83 12.27 32.31
N LEU A 3 -67.58 12.70 31.29
CA LEU A 3 -68.46 12.02 30.36
C LEU A 3 -67.70 11.78 29.04
N ILE A 4 -67.86 10.55 28.57
CA ILE A 4 -67.85 10.00 27.20
C ILE A 4 -67.53 10.95 26.01
N ILE A 5 -66.62 10.40 25.20
CA ILE A 5 -66.09 10.70 23.86
C ILE A 5 -67.13 11.21 22.83
N VAL A 6 -66.78 12.28 22.10
CA VAL A 6 -67.46 12.75 20.88
C VAL A 6 -66.52 12.63 19.67
N LEU A 7 -67.12 12.16 18.57
CA LEU A 7 -66.58 11.83 17.26
C LEU A 7 -66.01 13.01 16.43
N PHE A 8 -65.11 12.63 15.51
CA PHE A 8 -64.85 13.15 14.15
C PHE A 8 -64.15 14.50 13.96
N THR A 9 -63.00 14.45 13.28
CA THR A 9 -62.80 15.08 11.95
C THR A 9 -61.53 14.51 11.32
N SER A 10 -61.60 14.22 10.02
CA SER A 10 -60.55 13.64 9.20
C SER A 10 -59.41 14.64 8.96
N LEU A 11 -58.18 14.14 8.87
CA LEU A 11 -57.13 14.86 8.15
C LEU A 11 -56.36 13.91 7.24
N LEU A 12 -56.53 14.21 5.96
CA LEU A 12 -55.88 13.62 4.80
C LEU A 12 -54.36 13.86 4.89
N SER A 13 -53.54 12.81 4.75
CA SER A 13 -52.18 12.99 4.22
C SER A 13 -51.72 11.76 3.45
N LEU A 14 -51.66 11.96 2.15
CA LEU A 14 -51.11 11.09 1.14
C LEU A 14 -49.58 11.23 1.18
N SER A 15 -48.84 10.18 1.52
CA SER A 15 -47.41 10.12 1.25
C SER A 15 -47.16 9.06 0.20
N ALA A 16 -46.83 9.52 -1.00
CA ALA A 16 -46.37 8.70 -2.09
C ALA A 16 -45.08 7.98 -1.67
N LEU A 17 -45.05 6.67 -1.86
CA LEU A 17 -43.86 5.85 -1.70
C LEU A 17 -42.88 6.25 -2.81
N SER A 18 -41.95 7.17 -2.51
CA SER A 18 -40.82 7.48 -3.39
C SER A 18 -39.90 6.26 -3.39
N HIS A 19 -40.08 5.39 -4.38
CA HIS A 19 -39.13 4.33 -4.68
C HIS A 19 -37.96 4.99 -5.40
N ASN A 20 -36.99 5.50 -4.63
CA ASN A 20 -35.68 5.85 -5.18
C ASN A 20 -35.02 4.53 -5.59
N SER A 21 -35.16 4.20 -6.88
CA SER A 21 -34.30 3.22 -7.51
C SER A 21 -32.90 3.83 -7.54
N GLU A 22 -32.04 3.41 -6.61
CA GLU A 22 -30.61 3.55 -6.77
C GLU A 22 -30.22 2.75 -8.02
N VAL A 23 -30.19 3.43 -9.16
CA VAL A 23 -29.54 2.90 -10.35
C VAL A 23 -28.05 2.97 -10.06
N SER A 24 -27.51 1.89 -9.51
CA SER A 24 -26.08 1.63 -9.52
C SER A 24 -25.65 1.43 -10.98
N GLN A 25 -25.40 2.53 -11.68
CA GLN A 25 -24.67 2.53 -12.95
C GLN A 25 -23.20 2.22 -12.63
N SER A 26 -22.87 0.93 -12.51
CA SER A 26 -21.50 0.50 -12.77
C SER A 26 -21.26 0.66 -14.27
N SER A 27 -20.77 1.82 -14.69
CA SER A 27 -20.35 2.05 -16.08
C SER A 27 -19.03 1.35 -16.35
N ASP A 28 -19.11 0.02 -16.48
CA ASP A 28 -18.07 -0.80 -17.08
C ASP A 28 -18.17 -0.64 -18.61
N GLU A 29 -18.07 0.61 -19.10
CA GLU A 29 -18.13 0.90 -20.53
C GLU A 29 -16.76 0.66 -21.15
N ASP A 30 -16.64 -0.54 -21.70
CA ASP A 30 -15.59 -0.95 -22.62
C ASP A 30 -15.50 -0.01 -23.84
N TYR A 31 -14.35 0.64 -24.03
CA TYR A 31 -14.11 1.52 -25.17
C TYR A 31 -13.91 0.69 -26.44
N LYS A 32 -14.75 0.88 -27.47
CA LYS A 32 -14.63 0.16 -28.74
C LYS A 32 -13.38 0.60 -29.52
N VAL A 33 -12.42 -0.30 -29.63
CA VAL A 33 -11.23 -0.16 -30.48
C VAL A 33 -11.49 -0.87 -31.82
N GLY A 34 -12.35 -0.27 -32.64
CA GLY A 34 -12.75 -0.83 -33.93
C GLY A 34 -13.95 -1.79 -33.86
N ARG A 35 -14.15 -2.58 -34.93
CA ARG A 35 -15.40 -3.37 -35.11
C ARG A 35 -15.47 -4.64 -34.26
N TYR A 36 -14.33 -5.19 -33.86
CA TYR A 36 -14.25 -6.49 -33.17
C TYR A 36 -13.41 -6.45 -31.89
N SER A 37 -12.97 -5.28 -31.43
CA SER A 37 -12.17 -5.16 -30.20
C SER A 37 -12.74 -4.06 -29.30
N SER A 38 -12.75 -4.33 -28.01
CA SER A 38 -12.93 -3.35 -26.95
C SER A 38 -11.71 -3.36 -26.04
N ALA A 39 -11.45 -2.21 -25.42
CA ALA A 39 -10.48 -2.05 -24.36
C ALA A 39 -11.22 -1.63 -23.09
N SER A 40 -10.90 -2.27 -21.97
CA SER A 40 -11.33 -1.80 -20.66
C SER A 40 -10.80 -0.40 -20.42
N THR A 41 -11.67 0.47 -19.93
CA THR A 41 -11.36 1.87 -19.58
C THR A 41 -10.99 2.01 -18.11
N GLN A 42 -11.08 0.92 -17.34
CA GLN A 42 -10.76 0.87 -15.94
C GLN A 42 -9.23 0.84 -15.78
N PRO A 43 -8.69 1.57 -14.80
CA PRO A 43 -7.29 1.43 -14.45
C PRO A 43 -7.01 0.01 -13.97
N THR A 44 -5.87 -0.55 -14.38
CA THR A 44 -5.38 -1.81 -13.85
C THR A 44 -5.05 -1.68 -12.35
N ILE A 45 -5.01 -2.80 -11.63
CA ILE A 45 -4.62 -2.81 -10.20
C ILE A 45 -3.26 -2.12 -10.00
N ALA A 46 -2.28 -2.39 -10.86
CA ALA A 46 -0.96 -1.78 -10.79
C ALA A 46 -0.94 -0.27 -11.10
N GLN A 47 -1.94 0.24 -11.83
CA GLN A 47 -2.11 1.68 -12.06
C GLN A 47 -2.79 2.37 -10.87
N MET A 48 -3.65 1.66 -10.13
CA MET A 48 -4.29 2.17 -8.90
C MET A 48 -3.35 2.07 -7.69
N ASP A 49 -2.59 1.00 -7.61
CA ASP A 49 -1.58 0.72 -6.59
C ASP A 49 -0.22 0.50 -7.26
N LEU A 50 0.64 1.51 -7.19
CA LEU A 50 1.96 1.49 -7.83
C LEU A 50 2.90 0.44 -7.21
N LEU A 51 2.64 -0.02 -5.99
CA LEU A 51 3.44 -1.08 -5.36
C LEU A 51 2.99 -2.48 -5.81
N ALA A 52 1.80 -2.60 -6.41
CA ALA A 52 1.30 -3.84 -7.01
C ALA A 52 1.88 -4.13 -8.41
N VAL A 53 2.68 -3.21 -8.97
CA VAL A 53 3.37 -3.42 -10.26
C VAL A 53 4.26 -4.67 -10.18
N ILE A 54 4.12 -5.56 -11.17
CA ILE A 54 4.99 -6.74 -11.29
C ILE A 54 6.33 -6.31 -11.86
N VAL A 55 7.40 -6.63 -11.14
CA VAL A 55 8.77 -6.30 -11.50
C VAL A 55 9.61 -7.58 -11.64
N GLU A 56 10.56 -7.54 -12.58
CA GLU A 56 11.69 -8.45 -12.67
C GLU A 56 12.95 -7.58 -12.73
N ILE A 57 13.81 -7.68 -11.72
CA ILE A 57 14.98 -6.81 -11.55
C ILE A 57 16.23 -7.67 -11.43
N LYS A 58 17.27 -7.25 -12.15
CA LYS A 58 18.62 -7.81 -12.08
C LYS A 58 19.57 -6.69 -11.68
N PHE A 59 20.12 -6.77 -10.48
CA PHE A 59 21.02 -5.75 -9.96
C PHE A 59 22.41 -5.88 -10.60
N PRO A 60 23.00 -4.78 -11.10
CA PRO A 60 24.36 -4.81 -11.60
C PRO A 60 25.35 -5.11 -10.47
N HIS A 61 26.52 -5.63 -10.85
CA HIS A 61 27.56 -6.00 -9.89
C HIS A 61 28.09 -4.83 -9.05
N SER A 62 27.93 -3.60 -9.53
CA SER A 62 28.30 -2.37 -8.81
C SER A 62 27.40 -2.08 -7.59
N ILE A 63 26.32 -2.81 -7.41
CA ILE A 63 25.37 -2.63 -6.31
C ILE A 63 25.68 -3.66 -5.24
N ASP A 64 26.15 -3.17 -4.10
CA ASP A 64 26.68 -4.01 -3.03
C ASP A 64 25.91 -3.87 -1.72
N THR A 65 25.04 -2.87 -1.59
CA THR A 65 24.22 -2.66 -0.39
C THR A 65 22.73 -2.81 -0.69
N VAL A 66 21.97 -3.15 0.35
CA VAL A 66 20.50 -3.19 0.28
C VAL A 66 19.95 -1.80 -0.01
N GLY A 67 20.51 -0.73 0.56
CA GLY A 67 20.07 0.64 0.30
C GLY A 67 20.16 1.02 -1.17
N SER A 68 21.30 0.79 -1.83
CA SER A 68 21.45 1.07 -3.26
C SER A 68 20.55 0.19 -4.14
N ALA A 69 20.27 -1.04 -3.70
CA ALA A 69 19.31 -1.91 -4.38
C ALA A 69 17.86 -1.39 -4.25
N LEU A 70 17.45 -0.91 -3.07
CA LEU A 70 16.15 -0.27 -2.86
C LEU A 70 15.99 0.97 -3.73
N GLU A 71 17.00 1.83 -3.79
CA GLU A 71 17.00 3.01 -4.67
C GLU A 71 16.72 2.62 -6.13
N ILE A 72 17.42 1.61 -6.64
CA ILE A 72 17.22 1.11 -8.01
C ILE A 72 15.80 0.59 -8.23
N MET A 73 15.24 -0.16 -7.27
CA MET A 73 13.87 -0.66 -7.38
C MET A 73 12.85 0.46 -7.49
N LEU A 74 13.14 1.64 -6.91
CA LEU A 74 12.21 2.75 -6.84
C LEU A 74 12.30 3.76 -8.00
N ILE A 75 13.36 3.72 -8.83
CA ILE A 75 13.60 4.72 -9.92
C ILE A 75 12.37 4.96 -10.82
N ASN A 76 11.55 3.93 -11.09
CA ASN A 76 10.38 4.02 -11.97
C ASN A 76 9.05 3.76 -11.25
N SER A 77 9.04 3.63 -9.92
CA SER A 77 7.81 3.35 -9.17
C SER A 77 7.01 4.61 -8.83
N GLY A 78 7.65 5.78 -8.95
CA GLY A 78 7.09 7.04 -8.46
C GLY A 78 7.21 7.23 -6.95
N PHE A 79 7.77 6.26 -6.23
CA PHE A 79 8.17 6.38 -4.82
C PHE A 79 9.67 6.70 -4.72
N ARG A 80 10.10 7.21 -3.56
CA ARG A 80 11.53 7.26 -3.16
C ARG A 80 11.70 6.91 -1.69
N LEU A 81 12.91 6.60 -1.28
CA LEU A 81 13.21 6.39 0.14
C LEU A 81 12.98 7.68 0.93
N ALA A 82 12.46 7.51 2.15
CA ALA A 82 12.36 8.56 3.14
C ALA A 82 13.74 9.04 3.61
N ASP A 83 13.80 10.30 4.05
CA ASP A 83 15.01 10.87 4.62
C ASP A 83 15.36 10.15 5.93
N GLN A 84 16.60 9.69 6.05
CA GLN A 84 17.09 8.94 7.22
C GLN A 84 16.98 9.73 8.54
N SER A 85 16.89 11.06 8.49
CA SER A 85 16.72 11.91 9.68
C SER A 85 15.30 11.91 10.24
N ALA A 86 14.31 11.44 9.47
CA ALA A 86 12.89 11.52 9.80
C ALA A 86 12.22 10.14 10.02
N VAL A 87 13.01 9.08 10.16
CA VAL A 87 12.56 7.68 10.19
C VAL A 87 13.18 6.90 11.35
N ASP A 88 12.94 5.60 11.42
CA ASP A 88 13.53 4.71 12.42
C ASP A 88 15.07 4.88 12.49
N PRO A 89 15.65 5.14 13.68
CA PRO A 89 17.08 5.37 13.84
C PRO A 89 17.93 4.16 13.39
N ASP A 90 17.38 2.95 13.47
CA ASP A 90 18.08 1.72 13.11
C ASP A 90 18.07 1.49 11.60
N LEU A 91 17.30 2.24 10.80
CA LEU A 91 17.18 2.03 9.34
C LEU A 91 18.52 1.98 8.62
N SER A 92 19.51 2.74 9.11
CA SER A 92 20.88 2.73 8.58
C SER A 92 21.52 1.33 8.58
N ILE A 93 21.15 0.46 9.52
CA ILE A 93 21.60 -0.94 9.58
C ILE A 93 21.12 -1.70 8.35
N LEU A 94 19.85 -1.55 7.97
CA LEU A 94 19.30 -2.17 6.78
C LEU A 94 19.97 -1.62 5.51
N LEU A 95 20.01 -0.29 5.36
CA LEU A 95 20.49 0.34 4.14
C LEU A 95 21.97 0.01 3.86
N ASN A 96 22.79 -0.11 4.90
CA ASN A 96 24.21 -0.45 4.79
C ASN A 96 24.48 -1.96 4.75
N SER A 97 23.47 -2.81 4.95
CA SER A 97 23.63 -4.26 4.89
C SER A 97 24.07 -4.71 3.49
N PRO A 98 24.96 -5.69 3.38
CA PRO A 98 25.41 -6.19 2.08
C PRO A 98 24.27 -6.85 1.32
N LEU A 99 24.16 -6.58 0.01
CA LEU A 99 23.17 -7.19 -0.86
C LEU A 99 23.44 -8.71 -0.99
N PRO A 100 22.55 -9.60 -0.51
CA PRO A 100 22.77 -11.04 -0.60
C PRO A 100 22.81 -11.50 -2.07
N LYS A 101 23.72 -12.43 -2.40
CA LYS A 101 23.88 -12.94 -3.77
C LYS A 101 22.57 -13.45 -4.37
N ILE A 102 21.73 -14.12 -3.57
CA ILE A 102 20.45 -14.67 -4.01
C ILE A 102 19.43 -13.56 -4.37
N HIS A 103 19.56 -12.36 -3.79
CA HIS A 103 18.69 -11.21 -4.08
C HIS A 103 19.17 -10.38 -5.27
N ARG A 104 20.29 -10.74 -5.93
CA ARG A 104 20.75 -10.00 -7.13
C ARG A 104 19.79 -10.13 -8.31
N THR A 105 18.92 -11.14 -8.31
CA THR A 105 17.83 -11.29 -9.26
C THR A 105 16.55 -11.52 -8.48
N LEU A 106 15.52 -10.70 -8.72
CA LEU A 106 14.21 -10.82 -8.08
C LEU A 106 13.10 -10.73 -9.13
N GLY A 107 12.07 -11.55 -8.95
CA GLY A 107 10.86 -11.54 -9.77
C GLY A 107 10.67 -12.78 -10.64
N PRO A 108 9.53 -12.87 -11.35
CA PRO A 108 8.44 -11.87 -11.40
C PRO A 108 7.62 -11.86 -10.09
N ILE A 109 7.58 -10.71 -9.39
CA ILE A 109 6.82 -10.48 -8.15
C ILE A 109 6.36 -9.02 -8.08
N SER A 110 5.42 -8.67 -7.19
CA SER A 110 5.05 -7.26 -7.00
C SER A 110 6.22 -6.44 -6.43
N LEU A 111 6.27 -5.15 -6.73
CA LEU A 111 7.27 -4.24 -6.16
C LEU A 111 7.22 -4.26 -4.63
N GLU A 112 6.03 -4.27 -4.03
CA GLU A 112 5.87 -4.42 -2.57
C GLU A 112 6.54 -5.69 -2.03
N ALA A 113 6.31 -6.83 -2.68
CA ALA A 113 6.90 -8.10 -2.30
C ALA A 113 8.42 -8.09 -2.49
N ALA A 114 8.92 -7.43 -3.54
CA ALA A 114 10.35 -7.27 -3.79
C ALA A 114 11.02 -6.44 -2.68
N LEU A 115 10.41 -5.31 -2.29
CA LEU A 115 10.87 -4.45 -1.19
C LEU A 115 10.92 -5.23 0.13
N LYS A 116 9.85 -5.95 0.48
CA LYS A 116 9.77 -6.80 1.68
C LYS A 116 10.76 -7.97 1.67
N THR A 117 11.01 -8.55 0.50
CA THR A 117 12.00 -9.63 0.36
C THR A 117 13.41 -9.11 0.62
N LEU A 118 13.71 -7.90 0.14
CA LEU A 118 15.01 -7.28 0.32
C LEU A 118 15.25 -6.78 1.75
N SER A 119 14.21 -6.21 2.38
CA SER A 119 14.27 -5.78 3.78
C SER A 119 14.33 -6.96 4.75
N GLY A 120 13.68 -8.07 4.40
CA GLY A 120 13.60 -9.26 5.24
C GLY A 120 12.59 -9.12 6.38
N LYS A 121 12.42 -10.21 7.13
CA LYS A 121 11.38 -10.35 8.16
C LYS A 121 11.57 -9.48 9.41
N SER A 122 12.72 -8.83 9.55
CA SER A 122 13.03 -7.97 10.69
C SER A 122 12.50 -6.56 10.53
N TRP A 123 12.08 -6.20 9.32
CA TRP A 123 11.74 -4.83 8.95
C TRP A 123 10.31 -4.77 8.39
N ASP A 124 9.50 -3.87 8.94
CA ASP A 124 8.17 -3.57 8.43
C ASP A 124 8.25 -2.47 7.37
N LEU A 125 7.54 -2.67 6.24
CA LEU A 125 7.47 -1.69 5.15
C LEU A 125 6.49 -0.56 5.53
N ILE A 126 7.00 0.67 5.59
CA ILE A 126 6.21 1.87 5.87
C ILE A 126 6.03 2.66 4.58
N ILE A 127 4.77 3.03 4.29
CA ILE A 127 4.40 3.71 3.04
C ILE A 127 3.75 5.04 3.40
N ASP A 128 4.31 6.13 2.88
CA ASP A 128 3.67 7.43 2.86
C ASP A 128 3.13 7.69 1.44
N PRO A 129 1.84 7.43 1.19
CA PRO A 129 1.27 7.63 -0.14
C PRO A 129 1.12 9.11 -0.51
N VAL A 130 1.03 10.02 0.48
CA VAL A 130 0.84 11.46 0.26
C VAL A 130 2.11 12.07 -0.30
N HIS A 131 3.23 11.79 0.38
CA HIS A 131 4.52 12.29 -0.07
C HIS A 131 5.16 11.36 -1.08
N ARG A 132 4.68 10.13 -1.26
CA ARG A 132 5.30 9.04 -2.07
C ARG A 132 6.60 8.51 -1.51
N LEU A 133 6.70 8.38 -0.20
CA LEU A 133 7.90 7.90 0.49
C LEU A 133 7.75 6.44 0.89
N ILE A 134 8.87 5.73 0.90
CA ILE A 134 9.01 4.40 1.49
C ILE A 134 10.04 4.47 2.61
N SER A 135 9.72 3.88 3.75
CA SER A 135 10.63 3.67 4.87
C SER A 135 10.51 2.24 5.37
N PHE A 136 11.37 1.87 6.30
CA PHE A 136 11.28 0.61 7.03
C PHE A 136 11.49 0.85 8.51
N ASP A 137 10.65 0.22 9.33
CA ASP A 137 10.77 0.28 10.79
C ASP A 137 11.24 -1.08 11.31
N LEU A 138 12.14 -1.08 12.29
CA LEU A 138 12.64 -2.31 12.89
C LEU A 138 11.57 -2.91 13.80
N ILE A 139 11.18 -4.17 13.55
CA ILE A 139 10.17 -4.84 14.37
C ILE A 139 10.76 -5.06 15.78
N LYS A 140 10.02 -4.63 16.80
CA LYS A 140 10.44 -4.60 18.21
C LYS A 140 11.05 -5.90 18.76
N ASN A 141 10.64 -7.07 18.25
CA ASN A 141 11.17 -8.35 18.70
C ASN A 141 12.64 -8.59 18.25
N TYR A 142 13.11 -7.90 17.21
CA TYR A 142 14.48 -8.01 16.72
C TYR A 142 15.44 -7.03 17.39
N GLN A 143 14.94 -5.94 18.02
CA GLN A 143 15.74 -5.00 18.81
C GLN A 143 16.49 -5.67 19.98
N LEU A 144 16.01 -6.83 20.43
CA LEU A 144 16.57 -7.57 21.57
C LEU A 144 17.67 -8.58 21.18
N SER A 145 18.01 -8.69 19.88
CA SER A 145 18.81 -9.82 19.41
C SER A 145 20.32 -9.71 19.67
N PHE A 146 20.88 -8.51 19.91
CA PHE A 146 22.32 -8.35 20.17
C PHE A 146 22.72 -7.29 21.21
N GLU A 147 21.79 -6.50 21.78
CA GLU A 147 22.15 -5.50 22.80
C GLU A 147 21.03 -5.23 23.84
N ARG A 148 21.15 -5.89 25.00
CA ARG A 148 21.05 -5.23 26.32
C ARG A 148 21.82 -5.99 27.42
N GLU A 149 22.88 -6.73 27.07
CA GLU A 149 23.73 -7.39 28.07
C GLU A 149 24.91 -6.52 28.54
N GLU A 150 25.22 -5.40 27.86
CA GLU A 150 26.26 -4.45 28.31
C GLU A 150 25.85 -3.54 29.50
N ALA A 151 24.63 -3.67 30.03
CA ALA A 151 24.16 -2.81 31.13
C ALA A 151 24.29 -3.42 32.55
N ILE A 152 25.07 -4.49 32.77
CA ILE A 152 25.20 -5.14 34.10
C ILE A 152 26.63 -5.13 34.67
N HIS A 153 27.59 -4.47 34.04
CA HIS A 153 28.94 -4.34 34.61
C HIS A 153 29.42 -2.88 34.66
N GLU A 154 28.80 -2.09 35.54
CA GLU A 154 29.45 -0.95 36.21
C GLU A 154 29.09 -0.93 37.70
#